data_AF-A0A423VMG0-F1
#
_entry.id   AF-A0A423VMG0-F1
#
_cell.length_a   1.000
_cell.length_b   1.000
_cell.length_c   1.000
_cell.angle_alpha   90.00
_cell.angle_beta   90.00
_cell.angle_gamma   90.00
#
_symmetry.space_group_name_H-M   'P 1'
#
loop_
_entity.id
_entity.type
_entity.pdbx_description
1 polymer ?
#
loop_
_entity_poly.entity_id
_entity_poly.type
_entity_poly.pdbx_seq_one_letter_code
_entity_poly.pdbx_strand_id
1 'polypeptide(L)'
;MAVHPCGTFPEYSGAKAGVVNWARAMAPVLRQKENITINSVFMGPYDTGIMPGFAVAFFPKHRTCIAAFAPDCVLILLILNSLTPRECFLSAYDAFLTDGSNTITGQAVEPGHDKLYWYDVPEYKSGEFAWRNDRLIDPWFVVIHGQASEVKGALMAPPNQETGELFVNNEFIGRRVE
;
A
#
# COMPACT_ATOMS: atom_id res chain seq x y z
N MET A 1 -10.96 -4.89 2.65
CA MET A 1 -10.33 -6.18 3.02
C MET A 1 -8.81 -6.13 3.23
N ALA A 2 -8.10 -5.09 2.77
CA ALA A 2 -6.65 -4.93 3.04
C ALA A 2 -6.38 -4.22 4.37
N VAL A 3 -7.16 -3.17 4.68
CA VAL A 3 -7.07 -2.42 5.95
C VAL A 3 -8.08 -2.97 6.96
N HIS A 4 -9.33 -3.12 6.54
CA HIS A 4 -10.38 -3.75 7.34
C HIS A 4 -10.53 -5.23 6.98
N PRO A 5 -10.27 -6.17 7.91
CA PRO A 5 -10.33 -7.60 7.63
C PRO A 5 -11.77 -8.10 7.48
N CYS A 6 -11.97 -9.15 6.69
CA CYS A 6 -13.25 -9.85 6.57
C CYS A 6 -13.11 -11.27 7.14
N GLY A 7 -13.91 -11.60 8.15
CA GLY A 7 -13.89 -12.92 8.77
C GLY A 7 -14.29 -14.07 7.84
N THR A 8 -14.99 -13.77 6.74
CA THR A 8 -15.37 -14.78 5.73
C THR A 8 -14.18 -15.25 4.89
N PHE A 9 -13.16 -14.40 4.70
CA PHE A 9 -12.01 -14.68 3.83
C PHE A 9 -10.70 -14.23 4.49
N PRO A 10 -10.29 -14.85 5.61
CA PRO A 10 -9.15 -14.38 6.39
C PRO A 10 -7.83 -14.45 5.61
N GLU A 11 -7.60 -15.49 4.81
CA GLU A 11 -6.40 -15.64 3.96
C GLU A 11 -6.36 -14.57 2.87
N TYR A 12 -7.51 -14.29 2.25
CA TYR A 12 -7.63 -13.25 1.24
C TYR A 12 -7.39 -11.86 1.83
N SER A 13 -7.90 -11.60 3.03
CA SER A 13 -7.62 -10.38 3.78
C SER A 13 -6.15 -10.25 4.14
N GLY A 14 -5.52 -11.32 4.63
CA GLY A 14 -4.09 -11.36 4.96
C GLY A 14 -3.21 -11.10 3.74
N ALA A 15 -3.50 -11.77 2.62
CA ALA A 15 -2.77 -11.56 1.36
C ALA A 15 -2.87 -10.10 0.88
N LYS A 16 -4.08 -9.51 0.90
CA LYS A 16 -4.29 -8.11 0.54
C LYS A 16 -3.54 -7.16 1.48
N ALA A 17 -3.59 -7.38 2.79
CA ALA A 17 -2.86 -6.58 3.77
C ALA A 17 -1.34 -6.66 3.53
N GLY A 18 -0.84 -7.86 3.18
CA GLY A 18 0.56 -8.08 2.82
C GLY A 18 1.02 -7.24 1.63
N VAL A 19 0.20 -7.12 0.58
CA VAL A 19 0.51 -6.26 -0.58
C VAL A 19 0.66 -4.79 -0.17
N VAL A 20 -0.23 -4.27 0.69
CA VAL A 20 -0.15 -2.88 1.18
C VAL A 20 1.11 -2.66 1.98
N ASN A 21 1.41 -3.59 2.88
CA ASN A 21 2.58 -3.50 3.73
C ASN A 21 3.88 -3.57 2.91
N TRP A 22 3.91 -4.47 1.91
CA TRP A 22 5.02 -4.56 0.97
C TRP A 22 5.20 -3.28 0.14
N ALA A 23 4.11 -2.72 -0.40
CA ALA A 23 4.14 -1.46 -1.14
C ALA A 23 4.71 -0.33 -0.29
N ARG A 24 4.30 -0.21 0.98
CA ARG A 24 4.82 0.79 1.92
C ARG A 24 6.31 0.60 2.22
N ALA A 25 6.75 -0.64 2.39
CA ALA A 25 8.15 -0.96 2.68
C ALA A 25 9.07 -0.69 1.47
N MET A 26 8.63 -1.04 0.26
CA MET A 26 9.47 -0.94 -0.95
C MET A 26 9.37 0.42 -1.65
N ALA A 27 8.27 1.15 -1.47
CA ALA A 27 8.06 2.47 -2.06
C ALA A 27 9.24 3.44 -1.90
N PRO A 28 9.82 3.67 -0.71
CA PRO A 28 10.95 4.59 -0.56
C PRO A 28 12.21 4.08 -1.26
N VAL A 29 12.46 2.77 -1.22
CA VAL A 29 13.63 2.13 -1.85
C VAL A 29 13.57 2.31 -3.36
N LEU A 30 12.48 1.88 -4.00
CA LEU A 30 12.33 1.91 -5.45
C LEU A 30 12.22 3.33 -6.00
N ARG A 31 11.58 4.23 -5.25
CA ARG A 31 11.55 5.65 -5.61
C ARG A 31 12.96 6.23 -5.70
N GLN A 32 13.82 5.94 -4.73
CA GLN A 32 15.14 6.53 -4.70
C GLN A 32 16.11 5.86 -5.67
N LYS A 33 16.09 4.53 -5.77
CA LYS A 33 17.03 3.78 -6.61
C LYS A 33 16.68 3.79 -8.09
N GLU A 34 15.38 3.72 -8.40
CA GLU A 34 14.89 3.45 -9.76
C GLU A 34 13.90 4.49 -10.26
N ASN A 35 13.57 5.49 -9.43
CA ASN A 35 12.52 6.49 -9.72
C ASN A 35 11.15 5.84 -9.99
N ILE A 36 10.88 4.70 -9.34
CA ILE A 36 9.61 3.96 -9.46
C ILE A 36 8.73 4.24 -8.23
N THR A 37 7.47 4.61 -8.46
CA THR A 37 6.46 4.75 -7.41
C THR A 37 5.55 3.53 -7.38
N ILE A 38 5.17 3.10 -6.17
CA ILE A 38 4.27 1.96 -5.96
C ILE A 38 3.18 2.39 -5.00
N ASN A 39 1.93 2.20 -5.39
CA ASN A 39 0.76 2.53 -4.61
C ASN A 39 -0.27 1.39 -4.69
N SER A 40 -1.27 1.42 -3.81
CA SER A 40 -2.31 0.40 -3.72
C SER A 40 -3.70 1.01 -3.91
N VAL A 41 -4.50 0.41 -4.80
CA VAL A 41 -5.93 0.73 -4.98
C VAL A 41 -6.76 -0.43 -4.45
N PHE A 42 -7.66 -0.18 -3.49
CA PHE A 42 -8.55 -1.18 -2.93
C PHE A 42 -9.95 -1.03 -3.46
N MET A 43 -10.35 -1.95 -4.32
CA MET A 43 -11.75 -2.03 -4.72
C MET A 43 -12.63 -2.51 -3.56
N GLY A 44 -13.81 -1.90 -3.48
CA GLY A 44 -14.96 -2.43 -2.77
C GLY A 44 -15.55 -3.67 -3.46
N PRO A 45 -16.75 -4.12 -3.06
CA PRO A 45 -17.40 -5.28 -3.65
C PRO A 45 -17.71 -5.06 -5.13
N TYR A 46 -16.97 -5.74 -5.99
CA TYR A 46 -17.10 -5.72 -7.44
C TYR A 46 -17.59 -7.08 -7.93
N ASP A 47 -18.70 -7.11 -8.67
CA ASP A 47 -19.24 -8.36 -9.19
C ASP A 47 -18.44 -8.80 -10.41
N THR A 48 -17.49 -9.69 -10.18
CA THR A 48 -16.66 -10.34 -11.19
C THR A 48 -17.22 -11.72 -11.57
N GLY A 49 -18.43 -12.10 -11.14
CA GLY A 49 -19.00 -13.43 -11.37
C GLY A 49 -18.25 -14.61 -10.74
N ILE A 50 -17.12 -14.40 -10.07
CA ILE A 50 -16.33 -15.45 -9.43
C ILE A 50 -17.04 -16.10 -8.22
N MET A 51 -17.94 -15.34 -7.57
CA MET A 51 -18.64 -15.76 -6.37
C MET A 51 -20.12 -15.95 -6.68
N PRO A 52 -20.65 -17.18 -6.63
CA PRO A 52 -22.08 -17.42 -6.81
C PRO A 52 -22.91 -16.62 -5.80
N GLY A 53 -23.99 -15.99 -6.27
CA GLY A 53 -24.88 -15.20 -5.40
C GLY A 53 -24.32 -13.84 -4.95
N PHE A 54 -23.20 -13.37 -5.50
CA PHE A 54 -22.61 -12.07 -5.15
C PHE A 54 -23.61 -10.91 -5.24
N ALA A 55 -24.39 -10.86 -6.32
CA ALA A 55 -25.42 -9.85 -6.54
C ALA A 55 -26.55 -9.87 -5.48
N VAL A 56 -26.75 -11.00 -4.79
CA VAL A 56 -27.74 -11.17 -3.72
C VAL A 56 -27.15 -10.83 -2.35
N ALA A 57 -25.84 -11.04 -2.17
CA ALA A 57 -25.14 -10.77 -0.92
C ALA A 57 -25.00 -9.28 -0.59
N PHE A 58 -25.05 -8.41 -1.60
CA PHE A 58 -24.88 -6.97 -1.45
C PHE A 58 -26.06 -6.20 -2.04
N PHE A 59 -26.57 -5.19 -1.31
CA PHE A 59 -27.53 -4.25 -1.86
C PHE A 59 -26.95 -3.54 -3.10
N PRO A 60 -27.78 -3.16 -4.10
CA PRO A 60 -27.31 -2.41 -5.26
C PRO A 60 -26.47 -1.17 -4.91
N LYS A 61 -26.88 -0.41 -3.89
CA LYS A 61 -26.12 0.75 -3.37
C LYS A 61 -24.77 0.41 -2.75
N HIS A 62 -24.54 -0.82 -2.34
CA HIS A 62 -23.27 -1.24 -1.74
C HIS A 62 -22.29 -1.81 -2.77
N ARG A 63 -22.70 -2.06 -4.02
CA ARG A 63 -21.85 -2.66 -5.05
C ARG A 63 -21.12 -1.57 -5.84
N THR A 64 -19.82 -1.79 -6.06
CA THR A 64 -18.96 -0.88 -6.81
C THR A 64 -19.33 -0.90 -8.30
N CYS A 65 -19.47 -2.07 -8.93
CA CYS A 65 -19.87 -2.26 -10.34
C CYS A 65 -20.37 -3.69 -10.60
N ILE A 66 -21.07 -3.93 -11.72
CA ILE A 66 -21.36 -5.28 -12.25
C ILE A 66 -20.55 -5.47 -13.53
N ALA A 67 -19.73 -6.53 -13.61
CA ALA A 67 -19.13 -6.96 -14.87
C ALA A 67 -20.11 -7.85 -15.64
N ALA A 68 -20.46 -7.46 -16.86
CA ALA A 68 -21.01 -8.39 -17.82
C ALA A 68 -19.83 -9.14 -18.47
N PHE A 69 -19.79 -10.47 -18.34
CA PHE A 69 -18.81 -11.29 -19.04
C PHE A 69 -19.11 -11.31 -20.54
N ALA A 70 -18.18 -10.81 -21.35
CA ALA A 70 -18.03 -11.26 -22.73
C ALA A 70 -17.10 -12.49 -22.71
N PRO A 71 -17.50 -13.64 -23.29
CA PRO A 71 -16.79 -14.92 -23.14
C PRO A 71 -15.38 -14.98 -23.77
N ASP A 72 -14.97 -13.97 -24.54
CA ASP A 72 -13.80 -14.06 -25.42
C ASP A 72 -12.63 -13.11 -25.07
N CYS A 73 -12.67 -12.40 -23.93
CA CYS A 73 -11.62 -11.43 -23.56
C CYS A 73 -11.01 -11.72 -22.18
N VAL A 74 -9.75 -12.15 -22.17
CA VAL A 74 -8.87 -11.92 -21.03
C VAL A 74 -8.67 -10.40 -20.94
N LEU A 75 -9.18 -9.81 -19.86
CA LEU A 75 -8.98 -8.41 -19.47
C LEU A 75 -9.51 -7.36 -20.48
N ILE A 76 -10.80 -7.02 -20.43
CA ILE A 76 -11.32 -5.67 -20.77
C ILE A 76 -12.63 -5.43 -20.02
N LEU A 77 -12.64 -4.35 -19.21
CA LEU A 77 -13.77 -3.86 -18.44
C LEU A 77 -14.92 -3.40 -19.34
N LEU A 78 -16.06 -4.10 -19.28
CA LEU A 78 -17.37 -3.52 -19.59
C LEU A 78 -18.23 -3.56 -18.33
N ILE A 79 -18.32 -2.39 -17.69
CA ILE A 79 -19.07 -2.12 -16.48
C ILE A 79 -20.44 -1.56 -16.87
N LEU A 80 -21.50 -2.25 -16.51
CA LEU A 80 -22.88 -1.75 -16.62
C LEU A 80 -23.52 -1.78 -15.23
N ASN A 81 -23.89 -0.59 -14.74
CA ASN A 81 -24.81 -0.34 -13.63
C ASN A 81 -24.47 -0.89 -12.23
N SER A 82 -23.48 -0.27 -11.56
CA SER A 82 -23.60 -0.01 -10.11
C SER A 82 -22.87 1.28 -9.71
N LEU A 83 -23.24 1.81 -8.55
CA LEU A 83 -23.12 3.21 -8.09
C LEU A 83 -21.70 3.70 -7.71
N THR A 84 -20.63 2.93 -7.94
CA THR A 84 -19.31 3.55 -8.10
C THR A 84 -19.10 3.75 -9.58
N PRO A 85 -19.14 4.98 -10.11
CA PRO A 85 -18.88 5.20 -11.53
C PRO A 85 -17.54 4.55 -11.89
N ARG A 86 -17.47 3.84 -13.01
CA ARG A 86 -16.20 3.35 -13.61
C ARG A 86 -15.11 4.43 -13.53
N GLU A 87 -15.53 5.67 -13.71
CA GLU A 87 -14.74 6.88 -13.59
C GLU A 87 -14.11 7.08 -12.21
N CYS A 88 -14.82 6.84 -11.10
CA CYS A 88 -14.25 6.93 -9.75
C CYS A 88 -13.20 5.83 -9.50
N PHE A 89 -13.43 4.62 -10.00
CA PHE A 89 -12.43 3.56 -9.89
C PHE A 89 -11.18 3.87 -10.71
N LEU A 90 -11.34 4.29 -11.96
CA LEU A 90 -10.22 4.65 -12.83
C LEU A 90 -9.50 5.92 -12.34
N SER A 91 -10.23 6.88 -11.78
CA SER A 91 -9.63 8.10 -11.24
C SER A 91 -8.71 7.82 -10.04
N ALA A 92 -8.90 6.72 -9.33
CA ALA A 92 -7.96 6.26 -8.30
C ALA A 92 -6.60 5.88 -8.90
N TYR A 93 -6.57 5.27 -10.09
CA TYR A 93 -5.32 4.99 -10.80
C TYR A 93 -4.74 6.26 -11.40
N ASP A 94 -5.59 7.10 -12.01
CA ASP A 94 -5.16 8.36 -12.61
C ASP A 94 -4.50 9.24 -11.54
N ALA A 95 -5.02 9.30 -10.32
CA ALA A 95 -4.43 10.03 -9.21
C ALA A 95 -2.96 9.67 -8.94
N PHE A 96 -2.55 8.43 -9.23
CA PHE A 96 -1.15 7.99 -9.15
C PHE A 96 -0.40 8.15 -10.47
N LEU A 97 -1.00 7.75 -11.59
CA LEU A 97 -0.33 7.71 -12.89
C LEU A 97 -0.11 9.11 -13.48
N THR A 98 -0.97 10.08 -13.15
CA THR A 98 -0.85 11.46 -13.61
C THR A 98 -0.05 12.35 -12.66
N ASP A 99 0.53 11.79 -11.61
CA ASP A 99 1.45 12.51 -10.73
C ASP A 99 2.78 12.77 -11.46
N GLY A 100 2.82 13.86 -12.22
CA GLY A 100 4.02 14.28 -12.95
C GLY A 100 5.20 14.66 -12.05
N SER A 101 4.97 14.90 -10.76
CA SER A 101 6.04 15.11 -9.78
C SER A 101 6.64 13.79 -9.27
N ASN A 102 5.97 12.67 -9.57
CA ASN A 102 6.29 11.33 -9.12
C ASN A 102 6.50 11.29 -7.60
N THR A 103 5.76 12.07 -6.80
CA THR A 103 5.87 12.22 -5.33
C THR A 103 5.01 11.27 -4.52
N ILE A 104 3.91 10.79 -5.09
CA ILE A 104 2.95 9.93 -4.41
C ILE A 104 3.44 8.47 -4.48
N THR A 105 3.91 7.93 -3.36
CA THR A 105 4.36 6.54 -3.25
C THR A 105 4.04 5.95 -1.89
N GLY A 106 3.88 4.63 -1.81
CA GLY A 106 3.51 3.89 -0.59
C GLY A 106 2.09 4.18 -0.11
N GLN A 107 1.27 4.85 -0.92
CA GLN A 107 -0.07 5.25 -0.55
C GLN A 107 -1.10 4.18 -0.88
N ALA A 108 -2.23 4.30 -0.22
CA ALA A 108 -3.34 3.39 -0.31
C ALA A 108 -4.64 4.19 -0.45
N VAL A 109 -5.46 3.84 -1.45
CA VAL A 109 -6.72 4.53 -1.74
C VAL A 109 -7.85 3.54 -1.98
N GLU A 110 -9.02 3.85 -1.45
CA GLU A 110 -10.27 3.13 -1.70
C GLU A 110 -11.23 4.04 -2.47
N PRO A 111 -11.55 3.71 -3.73
CA PRO A 111 -12.69 4.32 -4.42
C PRO A 111 -13.98 3.77 -3.82
N GLY A 112 -14.77 4.67 -3.23
CA GLY A 112 -16.07 4.37 -2.66
C GLY A 112 -17.12 5.30 -3.26
N HIS A 113 -18.06 4.74 -4.03
CA HIS A 113 -19.12 5.50 -4.70
C HIS A 113 -18.53 6.57 -5.63
N ASP A 114 -18.64 7.84 -5.27
CA ASP A 114 -18.20 8.99 -6.05
C ASP A 114 -16.90 9.62 -5.52
N LYS A 115 -16.25 9.01 -4.53
CA LYS A 115 -15.12 9.60 -3.79
C LYS A 115 -13.96 8.64 -3.62
N LEU A 116 -12.77 9.23 -3.50
CA LEU A 116 -11.53 8.54 -3.14
C LEU A 116 -11.28 8.72 -1.64
N TYR A 117 -11.13 7.61 -0.93
CA TYR A 117 -10.80 7.57 0.49
C TYR A 117 -9.34 7.14 0.67
N TRP A 118 -8.52 8.05 1.15
CA TRP A 118 -7.09 7.82 1.36
C TRP A 118 -6.84 7.18 2.73
N TYR A 119 -5.95 6.20 2.76
CA TYR A 119 -5.55 5.53 3.99
C TYR A 119 -4.15 5.96 4.41
N ASP A 120 -4.12 6.75 5.48
CA ASP A 120 -2.87 7.14 6.13
C ASP A 120 -2.14 5.91 6.70
N VAL A 121 -0.82 6.06 6.84
CA VAL A 121 -0.01 5.11 7.59
C VAL A 121 -0.31 5.34 9.08
N PRO A 122 -0.69 4.29 9.84
CA PRO A 122 -0.93 4.44 11.27
C PRO A 122 0.30 4.99 12.00
N GLU A 123 0.07 5.88 12.96
CA GLU A 123 1.13 6.37 13.83
C GLU A 123 1.68 5.25 14.74
N TYR A 124 2.97 5.34 15.07
CA TYR A 124 3.59 4.46 16.06
C TYR A 124 3.05 4.76 17.45
N LYS A 125 2.19 3.88 17.98
CA LYS A 125 1.62 4.03 19.33
C LYS A 125 2.66 3.98 20.45
N SER A 126 3.75 3.24 20.27
CA SER A 126 4.88 3.21 21.19
C SER A 126 5.97 4.23 20.82
N GLY A 127 5.64 5.19 19.96
CA GLY A 127 6.55 6.23 19.50
C GLY A 127 7.85 5.66 18.95
N GLU A 128 8.95 6.13 19.51
CA GLU A 128 10.30 5.84 19.04
C GLU A 128 10.69 4.36 19.09
N PHE A 129 10.11 3.59 20.02
CA PHE A 129 10.37 2.15 20.12
C PHE A 129 9.89 1.39 18.88
N ALA A 130 8.70 1.71 18.36
CA ALA A 130 8.21 1.09 17.13
C ALA A 130 8.76 1.75 15.88
N TRP A 131 9.05 3.06 15.93
CA TRP A 131 9.69 3.79 14.83
C TRP A 131 10.96 3.12 14.34
N ARG A 132 11.76 2.52 15.23
CA ARG A 132 13.00 1.85 14.84
C ARG A 132 12.76 0.54 14.08
N ASN A 133 11.68 -0.18 14.37
CA ASN A 133 11.47 -1.55 13.90
C ASN A 133 11.26 -1.66 12.39
N ASP A 134 10.82 -0.58 11.74
CA ASP A 134 10.62 -0.55 10.30
C ASP A 134 11.67 0.27 9.54
N ARG A 135 12.68 0.81 10.24
CA ARG A 135 13.77 1.54 9.59
C ARG A 135 14.62 0.55 8.81
N LEU A 136 14.94 0.96 7.59
CA LEU A 136 15.89 0.24 6.76
C LEU A 136 17.27 0.30 7.44
N ILE A 137 17.87 -0.86 7.67
CA ILE A 137 19.23 -1.01 8.20
C ILE A 137 20.12 -1.41 7.03
N ASP A 138 20.96 -0.50 6.57
CA ASP A 138 21.73 -0.67 5.33
C ASP A 138 22.67 -1.89 5.38
N PRO A 139 23.40 -2.16 6.49
CA PRO A 139 24.20 -3.38 6.60
C PRO A 139 23.39 -4.68 6.41
N TRP A 140 22.16 -4.74 6.92
CA TRP A 140 21.29 -5.91 6.73
C TRP A 140 20.73 -5.95 5.30
N PHE A 141 20.43 -4.80 4.73
CA PHE A 141 20.00 -4.69 3.34
C PHE A 141 21.08 -5.24 2.39
N VAL A 142 22.36 -4.94 2.63
CA VAL A 142 23.50 -5.49 1.87
C VAL A 142 23.57 -7.02 2.00
N VAL A 143 23.37 -7.57 3.20
CA VAL A 143 23.38 -9.04 3.41
C VAL A 143 22.25 -9.73 2.65
N ILE A 144 21.06 -9.13 2.61
CA ILE A 144 19.86 -9.73 1.99
C ILE A 144 19.86 -9.54 0.47
N HIS A 145 20.28 -8.36 -0.01
CA HIS A 145 20.12 -7.92 -1.40
C HIS A 145 21.43 -7.81 -2.19
N GLY A 146 22.58 -7.98 -1.54
CA GLY A 146 23.91 -7.95 -2.18
C GLY A 146 24.43 -6.56 -2.55
N GLN A 147 23.71 -5.49 -2.20
CA GLN A 147 24.05 -4.10 -2.53
C GLN A 147 23.51 -3.14 -1.47
N ALA A 148 24.09 -1.94 -1.37
CA ALA A 148 23.57 -0.89 -0.49
C ALA A 148 22.15 -0.46 -0.92
N SER A 149 21.34 -0.04 0.04
CA SER A 149 20.03 0.54 -0.27
C SER A 149 20.16 1.94 -0.85
N GLU A 150 21.18 2.67 -0.41
CA GLU A 150 21.40 4.11 -0.69
C GLU A 150 20.25 5.00 -0.22
N VAL A 151 19.30 4.45 0.57
CA VAL A 151 18.10 5.17 0.98
C VAL A 151 18.43 6.25 1.99
N LYS A 152 17.99 7.48 1.75
CA LYS A 152 18.17 8.59 2.69
C LYS A 152 17.42 8.29 3.99
N GLY A 153 18.14 8.33 5.11
CA GLY A 153 17.56 8.00 6.42
C GLY A 153 17.73 6.53 6.83
N ALA A 154 18.36 5.69 6.01
CA ALA A 154 18.73 4.34 6.40
C ALA A 154 19.74 4.36 7.56
N LEU A 155 19.57 3.43 8.50
CA LEU A 155 20.49 3.25 9.61
C LEU A 155 21.75 2.56 9.11
N MET A 156 22.90 3.21 9.29
CA MET A 156 24.20 2.70 8.80
C MET A 156 24.89 1.78 9.81
N ALA A 157 24.45 1.79 11.07
CA ALA A 157 25.03 1.02 12.15
C ALA A 157 23.97 0.69 13.21
N PRO A 158 24.20 -0.36 14.03
CA PRO A 158 23.44 -0.54 15.27
C PRO A 158 23.62 0.67 16.21
N PRO A 159 22.66 0.93 17.11
CA PRO A 159 22.77 1.97 18.12
C PRO A 159 23.96 1.68 19.02
N ASN A 160 24.61 2.75 19.46
CA ASN A 160 25.58 2.63 20.55
C ASN A 160 24.84 2.11 21.80
N GLN A 161 25.31 0.99 22.34
CA GLN A 161 24.67 0.32 23.47
C GLN A 161 24.82 1.09 24.78
N GLU A 162 25.83 1.95 24.90
CA GLU A 162 26.10 2.75 26.09
C GLU A 162 25.40 4.11 26.04
N THR A 163 25.34 4.74 24.86
CA THR A 163 24.84 6.11 24.70
C THR A 163 23.46 6.20 24.07
N GLY A 164 22.95 5.11 23.47
CA GLY A 164 21.69 5.08 22.72
C GLY A 164 21.72 5.90 21.41
N GLU A 165 22.90 6.36 20.99
CA GLU A 165 23.06 7.25 19.85
C GLU A 165 22.87 6.49 18.52
N LEU A 166 22.13 7.13 17.62
CA LEU A 166 21.84 6.64 16.28
C LEU A 166 22.54 7.49 15.23
N PHE A 167 23.09 6.82 14.21
CA PHE A 167 23.81 7.44 13.12
C PHE A 167 23.17 7.09 11.77
N VAL A 168 22.94 8.12 10.94
CA VAL A 168 22.59 8.01 9.52
C VAL A 168 23.68 8.73 8.74
N ASN A 169 24.34 8.07 7.80
CA ASN A 169 25.45 8.65 7.02
C ASN A 169 26.55 9.33 7.88
N ASN A 170 26.88 8.76 9.04
CA ASN A 170 27.78 9.36 10.06
C ASN A 170 27.31 10.68 10.68
N GLU A 171 26.06 11.09 10.45
CA GLU A 171 25.41 12.19 11.15
C GLU A 171 24.59 11.66 12.33
N PHE A 172 24.76 12.29 13.48
CA PHE A 172 23.98 12.00 14.69
C PHE A 172 22.54 12.47 14.50
N ILE A 173 21.58 11.54 14.56
CA ILE A 173 20.16 11.82 14.35
C ILE A 173 19.33 11.82 15.66
N GLY A 174 20.00 11.73 16.81
CA GLY A 174 19.41 11.81 18.14
C GLY A 174 19.74 10.62 19.05
N ARG A 175 19.52 10.82 20.35
CA ARG A 175 19.41 9.76 21.36
C ARG A 175 17.92 9.46 21.49
N ARG A 176 17.48 8.28 21.07
CA ARG A 176 16.05 7.92 21.06
C ARG A 176 15.73 6.75 21.97
N VAL A 177 16.55 6.58 23.01
CA VAL A 177 16.39 5.56 24.04
C VAL A 177 16.16 6.28 25.37
N GLU A 178 14.90 6.61 25.66
CA GLU A 178 14.39 6.82 27.03
C GLU A 178 13.14 5.96 27.21
#